data_AF-A0AA86WM51-F1
#
_entry.id   AF-A0AA86WM51-F1
#
_cell.length_a   1.000
_cell.length_b   1.000
_cell.length_c   1.000
_cell.angle_alpha   90.00
_cell.angle_beta   90.00
_cell.angle_gamma   90.00
#
_symmetry.space_group_name_H-M   'P 1'
#
loop_
_entity.id
_entity.type
_entity.pdbx_description
1 polymer ?
#
loop_
_entity_poly.entity_id
_entity_poly.type
_entity_poly.pdbx_seq_one_letter_code
_entity_poly.pdbx_strand_id
1 'polypeptide(L)'
;MEQHLDSGATDYVKGFIASLILTIIPFYIVWAHALPSTETYVILFGCALVQIFVHFKYFLHMEAKSSDGRWNLVSLMFTAIVVLILIAGSVWIIYNMNVNMKL
;
A
#
# COMPACT_ATOMS: atom_id res chain seq x y z
N MET A 1 -21.02 24.60 -24.07
CA MET A 1 -21.68 23.63 -23.17
C MET A 1 -21.09 22.27 -23.51
N GLU A 2 -19.85 21.97 -23.06
CA GLU A 2 -19.16 20.67 -23.28
C GLU A 2 -17.76 20.64 -22.61
N GLN A 3 -17.64 20.85 -21.29
CA GLN A 3 -16.34 20.63 -20.61
C GLN A 3 -16.39 20.31 -19.11
N HIS A 4 -17.55 19.88 -18.58
CA HIS A 4 -17.75 19.75 -17.13
C HIS A 4 -18.16 18.34 -16.65
N LEU A 5 -17.78 17.27 -17.36
CA LEU A 5 -18.15 15.89 -17.00
C LEU A 5 -16.98 14.93 -16.69
N ASP A 6 -15.71 15.32 -16.93
CA ASP A 6 -14.60 14.34 -16.99
C ASP A 6 -13.58 14.34 -15.85
N SER A 7 -13.73 15.15 -14.79
CA SER A 7 -12.70 15.18 -13.73
C SER A 7 -12.69 13.94 -12.84
N GLY A 8 -13.84 13.34 -12.53
CA GLY A 8 -13.92 12.18 -11.64
C GLY A 8 -13.47 10.87 -12.29
N ALA A 9 -13.98 10.57 -13.50
CA ALA A 9 -13.66 9.33 -14.20
C ALA A 9 -12.18 9.25 -14.60
N THR A 10 -11.58 10.37 -15.01
CA THR A 10 -10.18 10.43 -15.43
C THR A 10 -9.21 10.10 -14.28
N ASP A 11 -9.49 10.55 -13.05
CA ASP A 11 -8.60 10.29 -11.92
C ASP A 11 -8.72 8.86 -11.38
N TYR A 12 -9.93 8.26 -11.42
CA TYR A 12 -10.11 6.83 -11.16
C TYR A 12 -9.37 5.97 -12.19
N VAL A 13 -9.44 6.31 -13.48
CA VAL A 13 -8.74 5.57 -14.55
C VAL A 13 -7.22 5.69 -14.39
N LYS A 14 -6.70 6.88 -14.05
CA LYS A 14 -5.27 7.06 -13.75
C LYS A 14 -4.83 6.21 -12.56
N GLY A 15 -5.60 6.20 -11.48
CA GLY A 15 -5.34 5.37 -10.29
C GLY A 15 -5.33 3.87 -10.61
N PHE A 16 -6.30 3.43 -11.41
CA PHE A 16 -6.42 2.06 -11.87
C PHE A 16 -5.19 1.64 -12.69
N ILE A 17 -4.82 2.42 -13.70
CA ILE A 17 -3.63 2.14 -14.54
C ILE A 17 -2.36 2.13 -13.69
N ALA A 18 -2.19 3.10 -12.79
CA ALA A 18 -1.05 3.14 -11.89
C ALA A 18 -0.96 1.88 -11.02
N SER A 19 -2.09 1.44 -10.44
CA SER A 19 -2.13 0.22 -9.61
C SER A 19 -1.85 -1.06 -10.41
N LEU A 20 -2.29 -1.10 -11.66
CA LEU A 20 -2.09 -2.23 -12.56
C LEU A 20 -0.61 -2.37 -12.90
N ILE A 21 0.04 -1.28 -13.29
CA ILE A 21 1.48 -1.24 -13.58
C ILE A 21 2.27 -1.69 -12.35
N LEU A 22 1.95 -1.14 -11.17
CA LEU A 22 2.63 -1.47 -9.92
C LEU A 22 2.46 -2.93 -9.49
N THR A 23 1.40 -3.60 -9.95
CA THR A 23 1.17 -5.03 -9.69
C THR A 23 1.90 -5.91 -10.70
N ILE A 24 1.90 -5.51 -11.97
CA ILE A 24 2.56 -6.29 -13.04
C ILE A 24 4.07 -6.33 -12.84
N ILE A 25 4.71 -5.24 -12.41
CA ILE A 25 6.17 -5.18 -12.17
C ILE A 25 6.66 -6.29 -11.23
N PRO A 26 6.18 -6.39 -9.97
CA PRO A 26 6.65 -7.43 -9.06
C PRO A 26 6.23 -8.84 -9.51
N PHE A 27 5.05 -9.01 -10.11
CA PHE A 27 4.63 -10.30 -10.66
C PHE A 27 5.55 -10.80 -11.77
N TYR A 28 5.93 -9.90 -12.68
CA TYR A 28 6.82 -10.22 -13.79
C TYR A 28 8.21 -10.60 -13.27
N ILE A 29 8.78 -9.84 -12.32
CA ILE A 29 10.10 -10.11 -11.75
C ILE A 29 10.14 -11.48 -11.07
N VAL A 30 9.11 -11.82 -10.29
CA VAL A 30 9.00 -13.12 -9.60
C VAL A 30 8.81 -14.25 -10.61
N TRP A 31 7.94 -14.08 -11.61
CA TRP A 31 7.66 -15.12 -12.60
C TRP A 31 8.88 -15.41 -13.48
N ALA A 32 9.53 -14.35 -13.99
CA ALA A 32 10.71 -14.46 -14.84
C ALA A 32 11.97 -14.91 -14.09
N HIS A 33 11.93 -14.97 -12.74
CA HIS A 33 13.11 -15.22 -11.90
C HIS A 33 14.31 -14.34 -12.30
N ALA A 34 14.03 -13.08 -12.63
CA ALA A 34 14.98 -12.20 -13.30
C ALA A 34 16.09 -11.68 -12.37
N LEU A 35 15.89 -11.76 -11.05
CA LEU A 35 16.79 -11.20 -10.04
C LEU A 35 17.03 -12.19 -8.89
N PRO A 36 18.12 -12.01 -8.11
CA PRO A 36 18.34 -12.74 -6.87
C PRO A 36 17.16 -12.58 -5.89
N SER A 37 16.97 -13.56 -5.02
CA SER A 37 15.83 -13.61 -4.09
C SER A 37 15.73 -12.35 -3.22
N THR A 38 16.86 -11.85 -2.71
CA THR A 38 16.89 -10.65 -1.86
C THR A 38 16.40 -9.41 -2.58
N GLU A 39 16.88 -9.16 -3.80
CA GLU A 39 16.47 -7.99 -4.59
C GLU A 39 14.99 -8.09 -4.99
N THR A 40 14.53 -9.29 -5.33
CA THR A 40 13.13 -9.57 -5.65
C THR A 40 12.22 -9.21 -4.46
N TYR A 41 12.59 -9.59 -3.24
CA TYR A 41 11.83 -9.22 -2.04
C TYR A 41 11.80 -7.70 -1.83
N VAL A 42 12.94 -7.01 -1.99
CA VAL A 42 13.01 -5.56 -1.81
C VAL A 42 12.07 -4.85 -2.79
N ILE A 43 12.08 -5.23 -4.08
CA ILE A 43 11.21 -4.64 -5.09
C ILE A 43 9.75 -4.97 -4.81
N LEU A 44 9.43 -6.21 -4.43
CA LEU A 44 8.07 -6.63 -4.09
C LEU A 44 7.50 -5.80 -2.93
N PHE A 45 8.24 -5.69 -1.82
CA PHE A 45 7.82 -4.89 -0.67
C PHE A 45 7.75 -3.39 -1.01
N GLY A 46 8.70 -2.88 -1.80
CA GLY A 46 8.69 -1.50 -2.26
C GLY A 46 7.44 -1.18 -3.10
N CYS A 47 7.13 -2.01 -4.09
CA CYS A 47 5.91 -1.88 -4.89
C CYS A 47 4.65 -1.99 -4.03
N ALA A 48 4.61 -2.91 -3.06
CA ALA A 48 3.48 -3.06 -2.15
C ALA A 48 3.24 -1.81 -1.29
N LEU A 49 4.30 -1.19 -0.77
CA LEU A 49 4.19 0.06 -0.01
C LEU A 49 3.66 1.19 -0.88
N VAL A 50 4.21 1.39 -2.08
CA VAL A 50 3.74 2.43 -3.00
C VAL A 50 2.30 2.18 -3.43
N GLN A 51 1.89 0.91 -3.55
CA GLN A 51 0.52 0.54 -3.91
C GLN A 51 -0.52 1.01 -2.88
N ILE A 52 -0.19 0.91 -1.59
CA ILE A 52 -1.04 1.42 -0.51
C ILE A 52 -1.29 2.92 -0.68
N PHE A 53 -0.25 3.69 -1.00
CA PHE A 53 -0.38 5.14 -1.26
C PHE A 53 -1.23 5.44 -2.50
N VAL A 54 -1.09 4.68 -3.58
CA VAL A 54 -1.92 4.83 -4.79
C VAL A 54 -3.40 4.60 -4.45
N HIS A 55 -3.71 3.56 -3.67
CA HIS A 55 -5.08 3.28 -3.25
C HIS A 55 -5.68 4.39 -2.38
N PHE A 56 -4.92 4.87 -1.40
CA PHE A 56 -5.40 5.96 -0.54
C PHE A 56 -5.58 7.28 -1.29
N LYS A 57 -4.76 7.56 -2.32
CA LYS A 57 -4.85 8.79 -3.09
C LYS A 57 -5.96 8.76 -4.14
N TYR A 58 -6.00 7.73 -4.98
CA TYR A 58 -6.87 7.72 -6.17
C TYR A 58 -8.22 7.04 -5.94
N PHE A 59 -8.29 6.04 -5.04
CA PHE A 59 -9.54 5.30 -4.81
C PHE A 59 -10.30 5.82 -3.59
N LEU A 60 -9.58 6.13 -2.51
CA LEU A 60 -10.21 6.61 -1.28
C LEU A 60 -10.55 8.11 -1.32
N HIS A 61 -10.17 8.83 -2.39
CA HIS A 61 -10.47 10.24 -2.67
C HIS A 61 -10.64 11.07 -1.38
N MET A 62 -9.67 10.95 -0.46
CA MET A 62 -9.78 11.63 0.82
C MET A 62 -9.75 13.12 0.52
N GLU A 63 -10.90 13.78 0.66
CA GLU A 63 -11.00 15.22 0.49
C GLU A 63 -10.30 15.92 1.66
N ALA A 64 -8.96 15.96 1.60
CA ALA A 64 -8.11 16.65 2.57
C ALA A 64 -8.39 18.17 2.65
N LYS A 65 -9.30 18.68 1.81
CA LYS A 65 -9.68 20.07 1.68
C LYS A 65 -10.88 20.46 2.58
N SER A 66 -11.70 19.48 3.01
CA SER A 66 -12.82 19.72 3.92
C SER A 66 -12.43 19.38 5.37
N SER A 67 -12.99 20.06 6.38
CA SER A 67 -12.59 19.87 7.79
C SER A 67 -12.73 18.42 8.25
N ASP A 68 -13.74 17.72 7.73
CA ASP A 68 -14.06 16.33 8.09
C ASP A 68 -13.09 15.34 7.43
N GLY A 69 -12.62 15.64 6.22
CA GLY A 69 -11.62 14.81 5.52
C GLY A 69 -10.27 14.80 6.23
N ARG A 70 -9.92 15.87 6.95
CA ARG A 70 -8.70 15.92 7.77
C ARG A 70 -8.80 15.03 9.01
N TRP A 71 -9.97 14.95 9.65
CA TRP A 71 -10.20 14.01 10.75
C TRP A 71 -10.15 12.56 10.28
N ASN A 72 -10.67 12.26 9.09
CA ASN A 72 -10.57 10.93 8.49
C ASN A 72 -9.11 10.53 8.23
N LEU A 73 -8.27 11.46 7.75
CA LEU A 73 -6.84 11.23 7.56
C LEU A 73 -6.10 10.94 8.89
N VAL A 74 -6.46 11.66 9.96
CA VAL A 74 -5.89 11.43 11.30
C VAL A 74 -6.28 10.04 11.82
N SER A 75 -7.55 9.64 11.68
CA SER A 75 -8.02 8.31 12.07
C SER A 75 -7.34 7.19 11.27
N LEU A 76 -7.11 7.42 9.97
CA LEU A 76 -6.40 6.48 9.11
C LEU A 76 -4.92 6.35 9.52
N MET A 77 -4.23 7.45 9.80
CA MET A 77 -2.85 7.41 10.29
C MET A 77 -2.75 6.72 11.65
N PHE A 78 -3.68 6.98 12.57
CA PHE A 78 -3.75 6.28 13.85
C PHE A 78 -3.92 4.78 13.65
N THR A 79 -4.84 4.37 12.78
CA THR A 79 -5.06 2.96 12.44
C THR A 79 -3.81 2.33 11.84
N ALA A 80 -3.12 3.02 10.92
CA ALA A 80 -1.88 2.53 10.32
C ALA A 80 -0.78 2.31 11.37
N ILE A 81 -0.62 3.22 12.32
CA ILE A 81 0.34 3.07 13.43
C ILE A 81 0.00 1.85 14.28
N VAL A 82 -1.28 1.69 14.67
CA VAL A 82 -1.73 0.53 15.45
C VAL A 82 -1.45 -0.77 14.71
N VAL A 83 -1.78 -0.85 13.42
CA VAL A 83 -1.50 -2.02 12.57
C VAL A 83 0.00 -2.33 12.52
N LEU A 84 0.86 -1.32 12.35
CA LEU A 84 2.31 -1.51 12.33
C LEU A 84 2.84 -2.04 13.66
N ILE A 85 2.36 -1.51 14.78
CA ILE A 85 2.74 -1.99 16.13
C ILE A 85 2.28 -3.43 16.31
N LEU A 86 1.05 -3.78 15.91
CA LEU A 86 0.53 -5.13 16.03
C LEU A 86 1.32 -6.12 15.18
N ILE A 87 1.65 -5.80 13.94
CA ILE A 87 2.45 -6.67 13.06
C ILE A 87 3.86 -6.84 13.63
N ALA A 88 4.55 -5.74 13.94
CA ALA A 88 5.91 -5.79 14.46
C ALA A 88 5.98 -6.53 15.80
N GLY A 89 5.05 -6.22 16.71
CA GLY A 89 4.92 -6.87 18.01
C GLY A 89 4.60 -8.36 17.88
N SER A 90 3.69 -8.74 16.98
CA SER A 90 3.33 -10.15 16.77
C SER A 90 4.51 -10.96 16.22
N VAL A 91 5.20 -10.42 15.20
CA VAL A 91 6.40 -11.07 14.64
C VAL A 91 7.50 -11.18 15.70
N TRP A 92 7.72 -10.14 16.50
CA TRP A 92 8.68 -10.15 17.59
C TRP A 92 8.35 -11.21 18.65
N ILE A 93 7.10 -11.25 19.11
CA ILE A 93 6.66 -12.22 20.13
C ILE A 93 6.83 -13.64 19.62
N ILE A 94 6.39 -13.94 18.39
CA ILE A 94 6.50 -15.28 17.80
C ILE A 94 7.97 -15.66 17.63
N TYR A 95 8.81 -14.74 17.14
CA TYR A 95 10.24 -14.98 17.01
C TYR A 95 10.89 -15.27 18.38
N ASN A 96 10.60 -14.45 19.38
CA ASN A 96 11.12 -14.63 20.74
C ASN A 96 10.66 -15.97 21.33
N MET A 97 9.37 -16.30 21.23
CA MET A 97 8.86 -17.60 21.67
C MET A 97 9.54 -18.77 20.95
N ASN A 98 9.72 -18.69 19.62
CA ASN A 98 10.35 -19.75 18.84
C ASN A 98 11.83 -19.96 19.23
N VAL A 99 12.57 -18.89 19.51
CA VAL A 99 13.97 -18.99 19.97
C VAL A 99 14.05 -19.57 21.38
N ASN A 100 13.11 -19.22 22.27
CA ASN A 100 13.14 -19.64 23.67
C ASN A 100 12.44 -20.99 23.97
N MET A 101 11.55 -21.46 23.09
CA MET A 101 10.81 -22.73 23.27
C MET A 101 11.40 -23.91 22.49
N LYS A 102 12.41 -23.69 21.65
CA LYS A 102 13.15 -24.81 21.03
C LYS A 102 13.99 -25.51 22.10
N LEU A 103 13.54 -26.69 22.53
CA LEU A 103 14.36 -27.75 23.13
C LEU A 103 15.20 -28.42 22.05
#